data_AF-A0A8T6YAB8-F1
#
_entry.id   AF-A0A8T6YAB8-F1
#
_cell.length_a   1.000
_cell.length_b   1.000
_cell.length_c   1.000
_cell.angle_alpha   90.00
_cell.angle_beta   90.00
_cell.angle_gamma   90.00
#
_symmetry.space_group_name_H-M   'P 1'
#
loop_
_entity.id
_entity.type
_entity.pdbx_description
1 polymer ?
#
loop_
_entity_poly.entity_id
_entity_poly.type
_entity_poly.pdbx_seq_one_letter_code
_entity_poly.pdbx_strand_id
1 'polypeptide(L)'
;MSLMEILWIISMVPLLILPYGIATFYERTFKRKTYPYLFLIALLLYAAILLKYLYPSFSGENLLFALGGLILGLTSIRLDYVMTRRGK
;
A
#
# COMPACT_ATOMS: atom_id res chain seq x y z
N MET A 1 -3.57 -4.42 23.47
CA MET A 1 -3.83 -3.61 22.26
C MET A 1 -4.55 -2.34 22.69
N SER A 2 -3.96 -1.17 22.46
CA SER A 2 -4.51 0.13 22.89
C SER A 2 -5.56 0.65 21.90
N LEU A 3 -6.42 1.57 22.34
CA LEU A 3 -7.39 2.25 21.46
C LEU A 3 -6.71 2.89 20.24
N MET A 4 -5.52 3.46 20.45
CA MET A 4 -4.74 4.11 19.40
C MET A 4 -4.29 3.12 18.32
N GLU A 5 -3.92 1.90 18.69
CA GLU A 5 -3.55 0.84 17.74
C GLU A 5 -4.74 0.38 16.90
N ILE A 6 -5.93 0.26 17.51
CA ILE A 6 -7.16 -0.10 16.80
C ILE A 6 -7.50 0.98 15.76
N LEU A 7 -7.46 2.25 16.16
CA LEU A 7 -7.71 3.39 15.26
C LEU A 7 -6.68 3.43 14.13
N TRP A 8 -5.41 3.16 14.43
CA TRP A 8 -4.35 3.12 13.44
C TRP A 8 -4.60 2.02 12.38
N ILE A 9 -4.97 0.81 12.81
CA ILE A 9 -5.33 -0.30 11.91
C ILE A 9 -6.51 0.08 11.02
N ILE A 10 -7.59 0.57 11.61
CA ILE A 10 -8.80 0.96 10.88
C ILE A 10 -8.48 2.05 9.85
N SER A 11 -7.59 2.99 10.18
CA SER A 11 -7.20 4.06 9.25
C SER A 11 -6.30 3.57 8.09
N MET A 12 -5.45 2.57 8.33
CA MET A 12 -4.52 2.05 7.32
C MET A 12 -5.20 1.20 6.26
N VAL A 13 -6.23 0.43 6.63
CA VAL A 13 -6.99 -0.44 5.71
C VAL A 13 -7.54 0.32 4.50
N PRO A 14 -8.33 1.40 4.63
CA PRO A 14 -8.82 2.16 3.48
C PRO A 14 -7.68 2.82 2.72
N LEU A 15 -6.67 3.38 3.42
CA LEU A 15 -5.54 4.08 2.81
C LEU A 15 -4.73 3.17 1.87
N LEU A 16 -4.69 1.87 2.15
CA LEU A 16 -3.97 0.88 1.35
C LEU A 16 -4.86 0.19 0.29
N ILE A 17 -6.16 0.03 0.53
CA ILE A 17 -7.10 -0.61 -0.42
C ILE A 17 -7.51 0.36 -1.55
N LEU A 18 -7.70 1.63 -1.24
CA LEU A 18 -8.13 2.64 -2.21
C LEU A 18 -7.19 2.75 -3.42
N PRO A 19 -5.86 2.89 -3.26
CA PRO A 19 -4.95 2.96 -4.41
C PRO A 19 -4.91 1.66 -5.23
N TYR A 20 -5.07 0.49 -4.59
CA TYR A 20 -5.24 -0.78 -5.30
C TYR A 20 -6.50 -0.79 -6.18
N GLY A 21 -7.64 -0.35 -5.62
CA GLY A 21 -8.90 -0.26 -6.35
C GLY A 21 -8.81 0.69 -7.55
N ILE A 22 -8.20 1.86 -7.35
CA ILE A 22 -7.97 2.83 -8.42
C ILE A 22 -7.07 2.25 -9.51
N ALA A 23 -5.94 1.62 -9.14
CA ALA A 23 -5.02 1.03 -10.10
C ALA A 23 -5.67 -0.08 -10.93
N THR A 24 -6.47 -0.94 -10.29
CA THR A 24 -7.22 -2.02 -10.94
C THR A 24 -8.28 -1.47 -11.89
N PHE A 25 -9.01 -0.44 -11.47
CA PHE A 25 -9.97 0.25 -12.33
C PHE A 25 -9.30 0.84 -13.57
N TYR A 26 -8.17 1.54 -13.40
CA TYR A 26 -7.44 2.14 -14.52
C TYR A 26 -6.88 1.08 -15.48
N GLU A 27 -6.36 -0.04 -14.96
CA GLU A 27 -5.87 -1.13 -15.80
C GLU A 27 -6.97 -1.74 -16.64
N ARG A 28 -8.14 -2.02 -16.04
CA ARG A 28 -9.28 -2.62 -16.74
C ARG A 28 -9.91 -1.66 -17.75
N THR A 29 -10.12 -0.41 -17.37
CA THR A 29 -10.83 0.58 -18.20
C THR A 29 -9.96 1.09 -19.34
N PHE A 30 -8.65 1.28 -19.11
CA PHE A 30 -7.76 1.90 -20.10
C PHE A 30 -6.74 0.95 -20.71
N LYS A 31 -6.73 -0.34 -20.32
CA LYS A 31 -5.78 -1.37 -20.80
C LYS A 31 -4.30 -0.97 -20.64
N ARG A 32 -4.00 -0.18 -19.60
CA ARG A 32 -2.64 0.30 -19.28
C ARG A 32 -2.09 -0.46 -18.08
N LYS A 33 -0.79 -0.78 -18.12
CA LYS A 33 -0.11 -1.48 -17.03
C LYS A 33 0.12 -0.55 -15.83
N THR A 34 -0.78 -0.59 -14.85
CA THR A 34 -0.69 0.14 -13.57
C THR A 34 -0.07 -0.68 -12.44
N TYR A 35 0.10 -1.99 -12.64
CA TYR A 35 0.73 -2.91 -11.66
C TYR A 35 0.04 -2.90 -10.29
N PRO A 36 -1.29 -3.14 -10.22
CA PRO A 36 -2.04 -3.04 -8.98
C PRO A 36 -1.52 -3.99 -7.89
N TYR A 37 -0.92 -5.13 -8.27
CA TYR A 37 -0.32 -6.08 -7.34
C TYR A 37 0.81 -5.48 -6.47
N LEU A 38 1.47 -4.40 -6.90
CA LEU A 38 2.50 -3.75 -6.09
C LEU A 38 1.88 -3.03 -4.87
N PHE A 39 0.65 -2.54 -4.99
CA PHE A 39 -0.11 -2.03 -3.83
C PHE A 39 -0.47 -3.15 -2.85
N LEU A 40 -0.79 -4.35 -3.35
CA LEU A 40 -1.00 -5.54 -2.50
C LEU A 40 0.29 -5.94 -1.77
N ILE A 41 1.44 -5.90 -2.43
CA ILE A 41 2.74 -6.18 -1.79
C ILE A 41 3.04 -5.15 -0.69
N ALA A 42 2.84 -3.86 -0.96
CA ALA A 42 2.98 -2.83 0.05
C ALA A 42 2.02 -3.07 1.24
N LEU A 43 0.77 -3.44 0.96
CA LEU A 43 -0.21 -3.78 1.99
C LEU A 43 0.23 -4.97 2.85
N LEU A 44 0.81 -6.02 2.27
CA LEU A 44 1.34 -7.16 3.02
C LEU A 44 2.53 -6.77 3.90
N LEU A 45 3.42 -5.89 3.41
CA LEU A 45 4.54 -5.38 4.21
C LEU A 45 4.07 -4.54 5.39
N TYR A 46 3.07 -3.67 5.17
CA TYR A 46 2.43 -2.91 6.25
C TYR A 46 1.66 -3.81 7.22
N ALA A 47 1.00 -4.87 6.72
CA ALA A 47 0.33 -5.85 7.55
C ALA A 47 1.30 -6.68 8.39
N ALA A 48 2.51 -6.97 7.88
CA ALA A 48 3.54 -7.65 8.67
C ALA A 48 4.00 -6.80 9.87
N ILE A 49 3.89 -5.47 9.81
CA ILE A 49 4.15 -4.59 10.96
C ILE A 49 3.11 -4.82 12.07
N LEU A 50 1.90 -5.28 11.73
CA LEU A 50 0.90 -5.62 12.76
C LEU A 50 1.36 -6.73 13.70
N LEU A 51 2.24 -7.62 13.23
CA LEU A 51 2.82 -8.67 14.06
C LEU A 51 3.63 -8.11 15.23
N LYS A 52 4.20 -6.91 15.13
CA LYS A 52 4.86 -6.23 16.26
C LYS A 52 3.93 -6.09 17.46
N TYR A 53 2.67 -5.75 17.22
CA TYR A 53 1.70 -5.51 18.28
C TYR A 53 1.21 -6.82 18.94
N LEU A 54 1.35 -7.95 18.23
CA LEU A 54 1.05 -9.29 18.76
C LEU A 54 2.29 -9.93 19.41
N TYR A 55 3.48 -9.67 18.88
CA TYR A 55 4.75 -10.25 19.29
C TYR A 55 5.82 -9.15 19.43
N PRO A 56 6.02 -8.60 20.63
CA PRO A 56 6.96 -7.51 20.89
C PRO A 56 8.41 -7.83 20.54
N SER A 57 8.76 -9.12 20.46
CA SER A 57 10.10 -9.63 20.10
C SER A 57 10.42 -9.54 18.60
N PHE A 58 9.49 -9.02 17.78
CA PHE A 58 9.65 -8.97 16.33
C PHE A 58 10.68 -7.91 15.89
N SER A 59 11.89 -8.36 15.54
CA SER A 59 12.99 -7.51 15.06
C SER A 59 13.00 -7.43 13.53
N GLY A 60 12.18 -6.54 12.97
CA GLY A 60 12.09 -6.36 11.51
C GLY A 60 11.15 -5.24 11.03
N GLU A 61 10.42 -4.64 11.96
CA GLU A 61 9.43 -3.58 11.74
C GLU A 61 9.92 -2.41 10.88
N ASN A 62 11.10 -1.85 11.17
CA ASN A 62 11.59 -0.66 10.49
C ASN A 62 11.94 -0.96 9.03
N LEU A 63 12.49 -2.14 8.76
CA LEU A 63 12.82 -2.57 7.40
C LEU A 63 11.55 -2.81 6.58
N LEU A 64 10.56 -3.51 7.15
CA LEU A 64 9.28 -3.77 6.50
C LEU A 64 8.50 -2.49 6.24
N PHE A 65 8.52 -1.55 7.19
CA PHE A 65 7.94 -0.22 7.02
C PHE A 65 8.62 0.56 5.91
N ALA A 66 9.95 0.61 5.89
CA ALA A 66 10.70 1.34 4.86
C ALA A 66 10.47 0.75 3.46
N LEU A 67 10.51 -0.58 3.32
CA LEU A 67 10.24 -1.28 2.06
C LEU A 67 8.79 -1.09 1.61
N GLY A 68 7.83 -1.23 2.52
CA GLY A 68 6.42 -0.99 2.25
C GLY A 68 6.18 0.43 1.75
N GLY A 69 6.75 1.42 2.42
CA GLY A 69 6.67 2.83 2.03
C GLY A 69 7.32 3.12 0.67
N LEU A 70 8.50 2.57 0.40
CA LEU A 70 9.17 2.71 -0.89
C LEU A 70 8.35 2.13 -2.04
N ILE A 71 7.82 0.91 -1.88
CA ILE A 71 6.98 0.27 -2.89
C ILE A 71 5.71 1.09 -3.10
N LEU A 72 5.07 1.55 -2.03
CA LEU A 72 3.84 2.34 -2.12
C LEU A 72 4.10 3.67 -2.85
N GLY A 73 5.19 4.36 -2.54
CA GLY A 73 5.59 5.60 -3.19
C GLY A 73 5.89 5.42 -4.68
N LEU A 74 6.73 4.44 -5.04
CA LEU A 74 7.05 4.13 -6.44
C LEU A 74 5.81 3.75 -7.25
N THR A 75 4.93 2.94 -6.66
CA THR A 75 3.70 2.51 -7.34
C THR A 75 2.72 3.66 -7.51
N SER A 76 2.65 4.56 -6.53
CA SER A 76 1.84 5.79 -6.61
C SER A 76 2.33 6.72 -7.72
N ILE A 77 3.64 6.95 -7.84
CA ILE A 77 4.24 7.74 -8.93
C ILE A 77 3.91 7.12 -10.29
N ARG A 78 4.00 5.79 -10.40
CA ARG A 78 3.65 5.09 -11.64
C ARG A 78 2.17 5.23 -11.97
N LEU A 79 1.30 5.10 -10.98
CA LEU A 79 -0.14 5.26 -11.15
C LEU A 79 -0.48 6.68 -11.63
N ASP A 80 0.08 7.71 -10.98
CA ASP A 80 -0.06 9.11 -11.39
C ASP A 80 0.39 9.32 -12.84
N TYR A 81 1.56 8.79 -13.21
CA TYR A 81 2.05 8.86 -14.58
C TYR A 81 1.09 8.23 -15.60
N VAL A 82 0.51 7.07 -15.27
CA VAL A 82 -0.46 6.38 -16.15
C VAL A 82 -1.75 7.19 -16.30
N MET A 83 -2.17 7.90 -15.24
CA MET A 83 -3.36 8.74 -15.23
C MET A 83 -3.17 10.05 -16.00
N THR A 84 -2.04 10.74 -15.79
CA THR A 84 -1.78 12.09 -16.31
C THR A 84 -1.34 12.09 -17.78
N ARG A 85 -0.68 11.05 -18.26
CA ARG A 85 -0.33 10.90 -19.70
C ARG A 85 -1.50 10.44 -20.57
N ARG A 86 -2.69 10.99 -20.33
CA ARG A 86 -3.89 10.73 -21.14
C ARG A 86 -4.07 11.73 -22.29
N GLY A 87 -3.34 12.85 -22.27
CA GLY A 87 -3.48 13.94 -23.24
C GLY A 87 -2.18 14.44 -23.86
N LYS A 88 -1.12 13.62 -23.90
CA LYS A 88 0.09 13.87 -24.70
C LYS A 88 0.20 12.83 -25.80
#